data_AF-A0A659UCP5-F1
#
_entry.id   AF-A0A659UCP5-F1
#
_cell.length_a   1.000
_cell.length_b   1.000
_cell.length_c   1.000
_cell.angle_alpha   90.00
_cell.angle_beta   90.00
_cell.angle_gamma   90.00
#
_symmetry.space_group_name_H-M   'P 1'
#
loop_
_entity.id
_entity.type
_entity.pdbx_description
1 polymer ?
#
loop_
_entity_poly.entity_id
_entity_poly.type
_entity_poly.pdbx_seq_one_letter_code
_entity_poly.pdbx_strand_id
1 'polypeptide(L)'
;LFGEQLVIVFEVVAEKLDLLLAIRDQVKVTWSGSLRAPINDRGVYPRPFQDRLPVWIAIGGTPQSAARAGALGLPLALAIIGGEPARFAPLFDLYRDAAKRAG
;
A
#
# COMPACT_ATOMS: atom_id res chain seq x y z
N LEU A 1 0.10 17.72 4.13
CA LEU A 1 0.33 17.25 2.74
C LEU A 1 -0.86 17.70 1.92
N PHE A 2 -0.73 18.58 0.92
CA PHE A 2 -1.85 19.13 0.13
C PHE A 2 -3.10 19.59 0.94
N GLY A 3 -2.91 20.17 2.14
CA GLY A 3 -4.00 20.62 3.02
C GLY A 3 -4.39 19.64 4.14
N GLU A 4 -3.93 18.38 4.10
CA GLU A 4 -4.19 17.38 5.13
C GLU A 4 -3.29 17.56 6.37
N GLN A 5 -3.87 17.36 7.56
CA GLN A 5 -3.14 17.33 8.83
C GLN A 5 -2.23 16.09 8.90
N LEU A 6 -1.08 16.19 9.58
CA LEU A 6 -0.12 15.08 9.68
C LEU A 6 -0.69 13.83 10.37
N VAL A 7 -1.64 14.02 11.30
CA VAL A 7 -2.23 12.93 12.09
C VAL A 7 -3.02 11.95 11.21
N ILE A 8 -3.61 12.40 10.11
CA ILE A 8 -4.44 11.59 9.21
C ILE A 8 -3.67 11.00 8.02
N VAL A 9 -2.35 11.24 7.91
CA VAL A 9 -1.58 10.81 6.73
C VAL A 9 -1.58 9.29 6.56
N PHE A 10 -1.53 8.52 7.66
CA PHE A 10 -1.57 7.06 7.59
C PHE A 10 -2.93 6.53 7.11
N GLU A 11 -4.03 7.17 7.52
CA GLU A 11 -5.39 6.84 7.09
C GLU A 11 -5.59 7.22 5.63
N VAL A 12 -5.07 8.39 5.22
CA VAL A 12 -5.09 8.83 3.82
C VAL A 12 -4.36 7.86 2.91
N VAL A 13 -3.16 7.41 3.30
CA VAL A 13 -2.41 6.43 2.52
C VAL A 13 -3.12 5.07 2.53
N ALA A 14 -3.69 4.66 3.66
CA ALA A 14 -4.44 3.41 3.80
C ALA A 14 -5.58 3.32 2.80
N GLU A 15 -6.47 4.31 2.84
CA GLU A 15 -7.71 4.31 2.09
C GLU A 15 -7.45 4.48 0.59
N LYS A 16 -6.50 5.34 0.23
CA LYS A 16 -6.12 5.54 -1.19
C LYS A 16 -5.43 4.31 -1.77
N LEU A 17 -4.62 3.61 -0.99
CA LEU A 17 -4.02 2.36 -1.43
C LEU A 17 -5.08 1.29 -1.65
N ASP A 18 -6.02 1.12 -0.72
CA ASP A 18 -7.12 0.16 -0.86
C ASP A 18 -7.94 0.42 -2.13
N LEU A 19 -8.31 1.68 -2.37
CA LEU A 19 -8.98 2.09 -3.60
C LEU A 19 -8.15 1.79 -4.86
N LEU A 20 -6.84 2.07 -4.84
CA LEU A 20 -5.96 1.81 -5.98
C LEU A 20 -5.91 0.31 -6.31
N LEU A 21 -5.85 -0.55 -5.29
CA LEU A 21 -5.86 -1.99 -5.46
C LEU A 21 -7.22 -2.48 -6.01
N ALA A 22 -8.33 -1.91 -5.54
CA ALA A 22 -9.66 -2.20 -6.08
C ALA A 22 -9.77 -1.82 -7.57
N ILE A 23 -9.27 -0.63 -7.95
CA ILE A 23 -9.23 -0.17 -9.36
C ILE A 23 -8.32 -1.05 -10.22
N ARG A 24 -7.18 -1.49 -9.68
CA ARG A 24 -6.27 -2.41 -10.37
C ARG A 24 -6.97 -3.74 -10.65
N ASP A 25 -7.56 -4.34 -9.62
CA ASP A 25 -8.04 -5.72 -9.65
C ASP A 25 -9.43 -5.86 -10.32
N GLN A 26 -10.17 -4.75 -10.49
CA GLN A 26 -11.50 -4.75 -11.12
C GLN A 26 -11.66 -3.66 -12.17
N VAL A 27 -12.31 -3.98 -13.30
CA VAL A 27 -12.63 -2.98 -14.33
C VAL A 27 -13.71 -2.02 -13.84
N LYS A 28 -14.79 -2.57 -13.29
CA LYS A 28 -15.85 -1.82 -12.61
C LYS A 28 -15.63 -1.94 -11.11
N VAL A 29 -15.62 -0.80 -10.43
CA VAL A 29 -15.34 -0.72 -8.99
C VAL A 29 -16.61 -0.30 -8.27
N THR A 30 -16.89 -0.95 -7.14
CA THR A 30 -17.77 -0.43 -6.09
C THR A 30 -16.93 -0.31 -4.83
N TRP A 31 -16.81 0.90 -4.29
CA TRP A 31 -15.90 1.19 -3.19
C TRP A 31 -16.38 2.41 -2.38
N SER A 32 -16.17 2.38 -1.07
CA SER A 32 -16.48 3.49 -0.15
C SER A 32 -15.39 3.66 0.90
N GLY A 33 -15.17 4.90 1.33
CA GLY A 33 -14.23 5.28 2.39
C GLY A 33 -14.66 6.59 3.05
N SER A 34 -13.83 7.18 3.92
CA SER A 34 -14.14 8.42 4.63
C SER A 34 -13.53 9.66 4.00
N LEU A 35 -12.53 9.51 3.14
CA LEU A 35 -11.68 10.60 2.63
C LEU A 35 -12.05 11.05 1.21
N ARG A 36 -12.99 10.36 0.56
CA ARG A 36 -13.58 10.81 -0.71
C ARG A 36 -14.97 10.20 -0.92
N ALA A 37 -15.70 10.75 -1.88
CA ALA A 37 -17.00 10.21 -2.31
C ALA A 37 -16.88 8.73 -2.77
N PRO A 38 -17.89 7.88 -2.50
CA PRO A 38 -17.89 6.50 -2.95
C PRO A 38 -17.93 6.38 -4.48
N ILE A 39 -17.49 5.25 -5.02
CA ILE A 39 -17.73 4.85 -6.40
C ILE A 39 -18.75 3.70 -6.39
N ASN A 40 -19.78 3.80 -7.22
CA ASN A 40 -20.85 2.81 -7.33
C ASN A 40 -20.86 2.24 -8.76
N ASP A 41 -20.39 1.00 -8.93
CA ASP A 41 -20.33 0.25 -10.20
C ASP A 41 -19.79 1.05 -11.40
N ARG A 42 -18.68 1.79 -11.23
CA ARG A 42 -18.10 2.58 -12.32
C ARG A 42 -16.81 1.99 -12.85
N GLY A 43 -16.66 2.07 -14.17
CA GLY A 43 -15.41 1.72 -14.84
C GLY A 43 -14.37 2.84 -14.74
N VAL A 44 -13.12 2.47 -14.48
CA VAL A 44 -11.97 3.39 -14.55
C VAL A 44 -11.13 3.06 -15.78
N TYR A 45 -11.01 4.04 -16.68
CA TYR A 45 -10.40 3.89 -18.00
C TYR A 45 -9.38 4.99 -18.29
N PRO A 46 -8.37 4.73 -19.16
CA PRO A 46 -8.11 3.46 -19.84
C PRO A 46 -7.59 2.35 -18.90
N ARG A 47 -7.68 1.08 -19.33
CA ARG A 47 -7.10 -0.06 -18.59
C ARG A 47 -5.60 -0.17 -18.91
N PRO A 48 -4.77 -0.61 -17.96
CA PRO A 48 -3.36 -0.86 -18.22
C PRO A 48 -3.21 -2.00 -19.25
N PHE A 49 -2.10 -1.99 -19.98
CA PHE A 49 -1.72 -3.08 -20.87
C PHE A 49 -1.39 -4.38 -20.11
N GLN A 50 -0.85 -4.25 -18.89
CA GLN A 50 -0.50 -5.38 -18.04
C GLN A 50 -1.77 -6.01 -17.44
N ASP A 51 -1.81 -7.35 -17.38
CA ASP A 51 -2.91 -8.10 -16.74
C ASP A 51 -3.16 -7.63 -15.30
N ARG A 52 -2.06 -7.35 -14.57
CA ARG A 52 -2.10 -6.78 -13.22
C ARG A 52 -0.97 -5.77 -13.07
N LEU A 53 -1.34 -4.50 -12.90
CA LEU A 53 -0.39 -3.40 -12.69
C LEU A 53 0.42 -3.63 -11.40
N PRO A 54 1.77 -3.75 -11.45
CA PRO A 54 2.56 -3.89 -10.24
C PRO A 54 2.46 -2.64 -9.35
N VAL A 55 2.19 -2.83 -8.06
CA VAL A 55 2.11 -1.74 -7.06
C VAL A 55 3.06 -2.08 -5.92
N TRP A 56 3.98 -1.17 -5.62
CA TRP A 56 5.00 -1.34 -4.58
C TRP A 56 4.76 -0.38 -3.42
N ILE A 57 5.05 -0.82 -2.20
CA ILE A 57 5.05 0.03 -1.01
C ILE A 57 6.48 0.46 -0.70
N ALA A 58 6.74 1.77 -0.72
CA ALA A 58 8.00 2.34 -0.28
C ALA A 58 7.95 2.64 1.22
N ILE A 59 8.99 2.25 1.97
CA ILE A 59 9.11 2.51 3.41
C ILE A 59 10.45 3.14 3.76
N GLY A 60 10.46 3.98 4.80
CA GLY A 60 11.67 4.61 5.35
C GLY A 60 12.35 3.84 6.48
N GLY A 61 11.82 2.66 6.87
CA GLY A 61 12.43 1.82 7.91
C GLY A 61 11.59 1.58 9.16
N THR A 62 10.31 1.95 9.19
CA THR A 62 9.44 1.68 10.35
C THR A 62 8.90 0.25 10.33
N PRO A 63 8.92 -0.48 11.46
CA PRO A 63 8.36 -1.84 11.55
C PRO A 63 6.89 -1.93 11.13
N GLN A 64 6.07 -0.94 11.50
CA GLN A 64 4.64 -0.90 11.21
C GLN A 64 4.37 -0.88 9.69
N SER A 65 5.16 -0.12 8.94
CA SER A 65 5.02 -0.04 7.49
C SER A 65 5.50 -1.33 6.80
N ALA A 66 6.56 -1.98 7.31
CA ALA A 66 7.03 -3.26 6.80
C ALA A 66 6.00 -4.38 7.01
N ALA A 67 5.46 -4.50 8.24
CA ALA A 67 4.41 -5.47 8.56
C ALA A 67 3.17 -5.27 7.69
N ARG A 68 2.74 -4.02 7.50
CA ARG A 68 1.58 -3.69 6.67
C ARG A 68 1.76 -4.12 5.22
N ALA A 69 2.93 -3.88 4.63
CA ALA A 69 3.20 -4.31 3.26
C ALA A 69 3.15 -5.84 3.13
N GLY A 70 3.66 -6.54 4.14
CA GLY A 70 3.61 -8.00 4.23
C GLY A 70 2.18 -8.52 4.30
N ALA A 71 1.38 -7.97 5.22
CA ALA A 71 -0.03 -8.35 5.38
C ALA A 71 -0.89 -8.10 4.13
N LEU A 72 -0.53 -7.11 3.30
CA LEU A 72 -1.19 -6.83 2.02
C LEU A 72 -0.68 -7.71 0.86
N GLY A 73 0.34 -8.54 1.08
CA GLY A 73 0.97 -9.34 0.03
C GLY A 73 1.60 -8.50 -1.10
N LEU A 74 1.94 -7.24 -0.82
CA LEU A 74 2.50 -6.32 -1.82
C LEU A 74 4.03 -6.32 -1.76
N PRO A 75 4.71 -6.10 -2.90
CA PRO A 75 6.15 -5.95 -2.91
C PRO A 75 6.58 -4.68 -2.16
N LEU A 76 7.72 -4.79 -1.47
CA LEU A 76 8.27 -3.77 -0.56
C LEU A 76 9.55 -3.17 -1.14
N ALA A 77 9.66 -1.84 -1.12
CA ALA A 77 10.88 -1.10 -1.39
C ALA A 77 11.34 -0.37 -0.12
N LEU A 78 12.53 -0.69 0.40
CA LEU A 78 13.08 -0.08 1.60
C LEU A 78 14.14 0.97 1.25
N ALA A 79 13.99 2.17 1.77
CA ALA A 79 15.06 3.17 1.75
C ALA A 79 16.08 2.86 2.86
N ILE A 80 17.34 2.63 2.47
CA ILE A 80 18.48 2.48 3.38
C ILE A 80 19.20 3.83 3.44
N ILE A 81 18.96 4.59 4.51
CA ILE A 81 19.53 5.94 4.69
C ILE A 81 20.37 5.95 5.96
N GLY A 82 21.70 5.92 5.77
CA GLY A 82 22.67 5.95 6.87
C GLY A 82 22.81 4.64 7.64
N GLY A 83 23.99 4.42 8.22
CA GLY A 83 24.31 3.23 8.99
C GLY A 83 24.57 1.99 8.13
N GLU A 84 24.69 0.84 8.81
CA GLU A 84 25.01 -0.44 8.18
C GLU A 84 23.75 -1.14 7.63
N PRO A 85 23.74 -1.59 6.36
CA PRO A 85 22.58 -2.24 5.75
C PRO A 85 22.01 -3.43 6.53
N ALA A 86 22.87 -4.18 7.23
CA ALA A 86 22.46 -5.33 8.03
C ALA A 86 21.46 -4.98 9.14
N ARG A 87 21.47 -3.73 9.64
CA ARG A 87 20.54 -3.26 10.67
C ARG A 87 19.08 -3.23 10.21
N PHE A 88 18.86 -3.20 8.90
CA PHE A 88 17.53 -3.18 8.30
C PHE A 88 16.97 -4.58 8.02
N ALA A 89 17.78 -5.63 8.12
CA ALA A 89 17.36 -7.01 7.88
C ALA A 89 16.12 -7.43 8.68
N PRO A 90 15.95 -7.08 9.98
CA PRO A 90 14.77 -7.45 10.75
C PRO A 90 13.44 -6.91 10.19
N LEU A 91 13.47 -5.83 9.39
CA LEU A 91 12.26 -5.32 8.74
C LEU A 91 11.75 -6.28 7.66
N PHE A 92 12.65 -6.96 6.96
CA PHE A 92 12.28 -7.96 5.98
C PHE A 92 11.77 -9.25 6.63
N ASP A 93 12.28 -9.62 7.81
CA ASP A 93 11.72 -10.71 8.60
C ASP A 93 10.28 -10.41 8.99
N LEU A 94 10.04 -9.21 9.54
CA LEU A 94 8.70 -8.75 9.90
C LEU A 94 7.75 -8.71 8.70
N TYR A 95 8.22 -8.24 7.54
CA TYR A 95 7.46 -8.27 6.29
C TYR A 95 7.03 -9.71 5.91
N ARG A 96 7.97 -10.66 5.92
CA ARG A 96 7.69 -12.06 5.58
C ARG A 96 6.75 -12.71 6.58
N ASP A 97 6.92 -12.45 7.86
CA ASP A 97 6.09 -13.03 8.91
C ASP A 97 4.66 -12.47 8.88
N ALA A 98 4.50 -11.17 8.59
CA ALA A 98 3.19 -10.57 8.39
C ALA A 98 2.47 -11.15 7.17
N ALA A 99 3.20 -11.39 6.06
CA ALA A 99 2.65 -12.06 4.90
C ALA A 99 2.16 -13.47 5.24
N LYS A 100 2.99 -14.29 5.89
CA LYS A 100 2.61 -15.65 6.31
C LYS A 100 1.37 -15.69 7.20
N ARG A 101 1.17 -14.69 8.06
CA ARG A 101 0.00 -14.61 8.95
C ARG A 101 -1.27 -14.19 8.21
N ALA A 102 -1.15 -13.48 7.10
CA ALA A 102 -2.29 -12.99 6.32
C ALA A 102 -2.83 -14.04 5.32
N GLY A 103 -2.06 -15.09 5.03
CA GLY A 103 -2.42 -16.17 4.10
C GLY A 103 -1.73 -16.05 2.76
#